data_AF-A0A534G890-F1
#
_entry.id   AF-A0A534G890-F1
#
_cell.length_a   1.000
_cell.length_b   1.000
_cell.length_c   1.000
_cell.angle_alpha   90.00
_cell.angle_beta   90.00
_cell.angle_gamma   90.00
#
_symmetry.space_group_name_H-M   'P 1'
#
loop_
_entity.id
_entity.type
_entity.pdbx_description
1 polymer ?
#
loop_
_entity_poly.entity_id
_entity_poly.type
_entity_poly.pdbx_seq_one_letter_code
_entity_poly.pdbx_strand_id
1 'polypeptide(L)'
;MIIDPQSGAVTPFISNLPTGDHPTEEFAFQGGWIYWSQGSTTNSGVVGLDNGGGQNQPDIPCQDIVLSQNVFDSGNGVKSSGYSPFGVAQPGATVKAFTGATYKGVCDGAILRARLDASDPSSTIQPYSWGYRNGFALRFAPQNHVLKGALVVGENGPDERGARPSNGAPDAMHIARQNDDGTPDYHGWPDRYGFLASAQHVFDPVGGPSDDLCVFDATNPPSHCTPASLAKILSEDVPIRNVLDHPPQPITAPLFLEGADSSFTGIDFVPDSFVSGSVQSGALLYILEGDLGFSAANSGSDEVGHEVKVVNFLDSEDGLVSLNISRFAKNNTADQAFITGAHGLNRPTDLRFGPDGCAWVVDWGAVRDPGQSGPDTKVKNAADGPLPQIPGTGTVFRICRSDE
;
A
#
# COMPACT_ATOMS: atom_id res chain seq x y z
N MET A 1 15.67 12.37 5.23
CA MET A 1 16.64 13.15 6.04
C MET A 1 18.01 13.06 5.36
N ILE A 2 18.91 14.02 5.60
CA ILE A 2 20.33 13.95 5.24
C ILE A 2 21.11 13.62 6.51
N ILE A 3 22.04 12.68 6.41
CA ILE A 3 22.94 12.30 7.51
C ILE A 3 24.36 12.74 7.12
N ASP A 4 25.01 13.55 7.95
CA ASP A 4 26.44 13.77 7.85
C ASP A 4 27.18 12.53 8.41
N PRO A 5 27.89 11.75 7.57
CA PRO A 5 28.54 10.53 8.04
C PRO A 5 29.71 10.80 9.00
N GLN A 6 30.25 12.02 9.08
CA GLN A 6 31.36 12.35 9.99
C GLN A 6 30.85 12.71 11.39
N SER A 7 29.81 13.52 11.47
CA SER A 7 29.26 13.99 12.75
C SER A 7 28.06 13.19 13.25
N GLY A 8 27.42 12.41 12.38
CA GLY A 8 26.12 11.79 12.65
C GLY A 8 24.96 12.79 12.69
N ALA A 9 25.19 14.06 12.33
CA ALA A 9 24.14 15.07 12.34
C ALA A 9 23.06 14.72 11.31
N VAL A 10 21.81 14.75 11.76
CA VAL A 10 20.63 14.47 10.93
C VAL A 10 19.89 15.78 10.67
N THR A 11 19.73 16.12 9.40
CA THR A 11 18.95 17.29 8.97
C THR A 11 17.78 16.84 8.09
N PRO A 12 16.56 17.38 8.27
CA PRO A 12 15.47 17.07 7.36
C PRO A 12 15.80 17.54 5.93
N PHE A 13 15.45 16.73 4.93
CA PHE A 13 15.59 17.12 3.52
C PHE A 13 14.37 17.91 3.07
N ILE A 14 13.19 17.34 3.31
CA ILE A 14 11.87 17.99 3.24
C ILE A 14 11.16 17.58 4.54
N SER A 15 10.46 18.52 5.16
CA SER A 15 9.67 18.31 6.38
C SER A 15 8.21 18.60 6.11
N ASN A 16 7.31 18.29 7.04
CA ASN A 16 5.88 18.64 6.96
C ASN A 16 5.19 18.13 5.68
N LEU A 17 5.57 16.93 5.23
CA LEU A 17 4.77 16.20 4.25
C LEU A 17 3.46 15.73 4.91
N PRO A 18 2.36 15.63 4.15
CA PRO A 18 1.11 15.10 4.68
C PRO A 18 1.30 13.67 5.20
N THR A 19 0.52 13.30 6.20
CA THR A 19 0.52 11.95 6.77
C THR A 19 -0.86 11.63 7.31
N GLY A 20 -1.31 10.39 7.18
CA GLY A 20 -2.58 9.94 7.74
C GLY A 20 -2.51 8.48 8.08
N ASP A 21 -3.40 7.71 7.49
CA ASP A 21 -3.36 6.25 7.54
C ASP A 21 -2.05 5.70 6.98
N HIS A 22 -1.54 6.28 5.89
CA HIS A 22 -0.29 5.86 5.26
C HIS A 22 0.72 7.02 5.23
N PRO A 23 1.96 6.81 5.71
CA PRO A 23 2.97 7.86 5.79
C PRO A 23 3.76 8.02 4.48
N THR A 24 4.85 8.80 4.56
CA THR A 24 5.92 8.79 3.56
C THR A 24 6.76 7.51 3.71
N GLU A 25 6.87 6.72 2.65
CA GLU A 25 7.48 5.39 2.68
C GLU A 25 8.81 5.34 1.89
N GLU A 26 9.04 4.28 1.09
CA GLU A 26 10.27 4.05 0.33
C GLU A 26 10.62 5.22 -0.60
N PHE A 27 11.91 5.33 -0.88
CA PHE A 27 12.46 6.33 -1.79
C PHE A 27 13.46 5.72 -2.76
N ALA A 28 13.64 6.38 -3.90
CA ALA A 28 14.60 6.02 -4.92
C ALA A 28 15.26 7.27 -5.50
N PHE A 29 16.43 7.08 -6.12
CA PHE A 29 17.16 8.18 -6.78
C PHE A 29 17.37 7.87 -8.24
N GLN A 30 17.13 8.86 -9.11
CA GLN A 30 17.49 8.77 -10.53
C GLN A 30 17.65 10.16 -11.14
N GLY A 31 18.72 10.36 -11.92
CA GLY A 31 18.88 11.55 -12.76
C GLY A 31 18.88 12.89 -12.02
N GLY A 32 19.43 12.95 -10.79
CA GLY A 32 19.45 14.16 -9.97
C GLY A 32 18.16 14.44 -9.18
N TRP A 33 17.23 13.49 -9.17
CA TRP A 33 15.99 13.56 -8.41
C TRP A 33 15.98 12.50 -7.30
N ILE A 34 15.33 12.84 -6.19
CA ILE A 34 14.75 11.88 -5.26
C ILE A 34 13.29 11.67 -5.62
N TYR A 35 12.85 10.42 -5.58
CA TYR A 35 11.47 9.97 -5.72
C TYR A 35 11.07 9.33 -4.39
N TRP A 36 9.85 9.54 -3.93
CA TRP A 36 9.33 8.87 -2.73
C TRP A 36 7.85 8.58 -2.88
N SER A 37 7.41 7.56 -2.17
CA SER A 37 5.99 7.28 -2.00
C SER A 37 5.39 8.16 -0.91
N GLN A 38 4.26 8.76 -1.23
CA GLN A 38 3.39 9.46 -0.30
C GLN A 38 2.05 8.74 -0.27
N GLY A 39 1.84 7.90 0.74
CA GLY A 39 0.59 7.15 0.91
C GLY A 39 -0.60 8.07 1.17
N SER A 40 -1.80 7.60 0.84
CA SER A 40 -3.06 8.30 1.05
C SER A 40 -3.30 8.60 2.53
N THR A 41 -3.94 9.72 2.80
CA THR A 41 -4.30 10.08 4.16
C THR A 41 -5.41 9.19 4.72
N THR A 42 -6.25 8.62 3.85
CA THR A 42 -7.39 7.78 4.21
C THR A 42 -7.26 6.33 3.75
N ASN A 43 -8.02 5.43 4.38
CA ASN A 43 -8.17 4.04 3.93
C ASN A 43 -8.90 3.91 2.59
N SER A 44 -9.83 4.83 2.27
CA SER A 44 -10.90 4.60 1.28
C SER A 44 -11.31 5.83 0.46
N GLY A 45 -10.55 6.91 0.51
CA GLY A 45 -10.83 8.17 -0.18
C GLY A 45 -11.81 9.08 0.56
N VAL A 46 -12.24 8.69 1.78
CA VAL A 46 -13.22 9.39 2.61
C VAL A 46 -12.70 9.44 4.05
N VAL A 47 -12.72 10.62 4.67
CA VAL A 47 -12.33 10.75 6.08
C VAL A 47 -13.41 10.18 6.98
N GLY A 48 -13.04 9.17 7.77
CA GLY A 48 -13.85 8.48 8.77
C GLY A 48 -13.39 8.71 10.20
N LEU A 49 -14.05 8.05 11.17
CA LEU A 49 -13.55 7.96 12.55
C LEU A 49 -12.28 7.11 12.65
N ASP A 50 -12.07 6.20 11.71
CA ASP A 50 -10.82 5.45 11.56
C ASP A 50 -9.59 6.36 11.33
N ASN A 51 -9.76 7.52 10.69
CA ASN A 51 -8.67 8.45 10.40
C ASN A 51 -8.44 9.44 11.57
N GLY A 52 -7.95 8.91 12.69
CA GLY A 52 -7.62 9.70 13.88
C GLY A 52 -8.85 10.32 14.56
N GLY A 53 -9.99 9.64 14.53
CA GLY A 53 -11.27 10.18 15.04
C GLY A 53 -11.81 11.32 14.17
N GLY A 54 -11.54 11.28 12.86
CA GLY A 54 -11.90 12.32 11.90
C GLY A 54 -11.05 13.59 11.99
N GLN A 55 -9.89 13.55 12.66
CA GLN A 55 -8.99 14.70 12.81
C GLN A 55 -7.89 14.77 11.76
N ASN A 56 -7.61 13.66 11.06
CA ASN A 56 -6.65 13.65 9.96
C ASN A 56 -7.15 14.56 8.82
N GLN A 57 -6.23 15.10 8.02
CA GLN A 57 -6.60 15.82 6.81
C GLN A 57 -7.33 14.89 5.80
N PRO A 58 -8.07 15.42 4.83
CA PRO A 58 -8.50 14.60 3.69
C PRO A 58 -7.33 14.27 2.75
N ASP A 59 -7.55 13.28 1.89
CA ASP A 59 -6.67 13.05 0.73
C ASP A 59 -6.51 14.33 -0.11
N ILE A 60 -5.36 14.46 -0.78
CA ILE A 60 -4.96 15.65 -1.55
C ILE A 60 -4.74 15.22 -3.01
N PRO A 61 -5.55 15.68 -3.98
CA PRO A 61 -5.44 15.20 -5.35
C PRO A 61 -4.28 15.86 -6.11
N CYS A 62 -3.62 15.12 -7.00
CA CYS A 62 -2.53 15.66 -7.83
C CYS A 62 -3.03 16.46 -9.05
N GLN A 63 -4.33 16.35 -9.36
CA GLN A 63 -5.01 17.07 -10.45
C GLN A 63 -6.37 17.57 -9.97
N ASP A 64 -7.01 18.44 -10.74
CA ASP A 64 -8.38 18.83 -10.46
C ASP A 64 -9.30 17.60 -10.61
N ILE A 65 -10.14 17.35 -9.61
CA ILE A 65 -11.10 16.25 -9.60
C ILE A 65 -12.52 16.79 -9.40
N VAL A 66 -13.50 16.03 -9.87
CA VAL A 66 -14.92 16.28 -9.60
C VAL A 66 -15.44 15.14 -8.72
N LEU A 67 -15.95 15.50 -7.55
CA LEU A 67 -16.57 14.56 -6.62
C LEU A 67 -17.90 14.08 -7.20
N SER A 68 -18.24 12.82 -6.91
CA SER A 68 -19.55 12.27 -7.24
C SER A 68 -20.65 12.96 -6.41
N GLN A 69 -21.90 12.58 -6.65
CA GLN A 69 -23.03 13.00 -5.83
C GLN A 69 -23.12 12.23 -4.49
N ASN A 70 -22.21 11.29 -4.24
CA ASN A 70 -22.27 10.43 -3.06
C ASN A 70 -21.75 11.16 -1.81
N VAL A 71 -22.38 10.84 -0.69
CA VAL A 71 -21.92 11.15 0.67
C VAL A 71 -21.93 9.85 1.48
N PHE A 72 -20.99 9.74 2.41
CA PHE A 72 -20.71 8.52 3.15
C PHE A 72 -20.95 8.77 4.64
N ASP A 73 -21.47 7.78 5.37
CA ASP A 73 -21.57 7.87 6.83
C ASP A 73 -20.20 7.61 7.42
N SER A 74 -19.54 8.66 7.88
CA SER A 74 -18.25 8.60 8.55
C SER A 74 -18.41 8.26 10.04
N GLY A 75 -19.51 7.63 10.44
CA GLY A 75 -19.82 7.27 11.82
C GLY A 75 -20.76 8.25 12.51
N ASN A 76 -21.59 7.71 13.40
CA ASN A 76 -22.59 8.46 14.19
C ASN A 76 -23.55 9.34 13.34
N GLY A 77 -23.75 9.03 12.07
CA GLY A 77 -24.60 9.80 11.16
C GLY A 77 -23.94 11.07 10.60
N VAL A 78 -22.66 11.30 10.90
CA VAL A 78 -21.88 12.40 10.33
C VAL A 78 -21.54 12.03 8.89
N LYS A 79 -21.87 12.92 7.94
CA LYS A 79 -21.68 12.65 6.51
C LYS A 79 -20.48 13.42 5.95
N SER A 80 -19.61 12.71 5.24
CA SER A 80 -18.46 13.30 4.52
C SER A 80 -18.54 12.96 3.03
N SER A 81 -18.04 13.86 2.19
CA SER A 81 -17.68 13.54 0.80
C SER A 81 -16.22 13.08 0.74
N GLY A 82 -15.81 12.39 -0.33
CA GLY A 82 -14.39 12.08 -0.49
C GLY A 82 -13.54 13.33 -0.74
N TYR A 83 -12.23 13.24 -0.49
CA TYR A 83 -11.30 14.39 -0.52
C TYR A 83 -11.77 15.62 0.28
N SER A 84 -12.67 15.43 1.25
CA SER A 84 -13.25 16.49 2.08
C SER A 84 -12.99 16.20 3.56
N PRO A 85 -12.80 17.23 4.41
CA PRO A 85 -12.65 17.03 5.85
C PRO A 85 -13.85 16.28 6.46
N PHE A 86 -13.63 15.64 7.61
CA PHE A 86 -14.68 14.94 8.35
C PHE A 86 -15.92 15.82 8.57
N GLY A 87 -17.10 15.29 8.26
CA GLY A 87 -18.38 15.99 8.41
C GLY A 87 -18.66 17.08 7.38
N VAL A 88 -17.84 17.17 6.32
CA VAL A 88 -18.04 18.11 5.22
C VAL A 88 -18.59 17.37 4.01
N ALA A 89 -19.84 17.64 3.66
CA ALA A 89 -20.50 17.11 2.48
C ALA A 89 -20.49 18.15 1.33
N GLN A 90 -19.94 17.77 0.18
CA GLN A 90 -19.80 18.63 -1.00
C GLN A 90 -20.07 17.85 -2.30
N PRO A 91 -21.27 17.27 -2.47
CA PRO A 91 -21.59 16.46 -3.64
C PRO A 91 -21.45 17.27 -4.94
N GLY A 92 -20.78 16.69 -5.95
CA GLY A 92 -20.55 17.35 -7.24
C GLY A 92 -19.50 18.47 -7.22
N ALA A 93 -18.84 18.72 -6.10
CA ALA A 93 -17.85 19.79 -6.02
C ALA A 93 -16.58 19.46 -6.82
N THR A 94 -15.93 20.52 -7.32
CA THR A 94 -14.59 20.41 -7.88
C THR A 94 -13.56 20.66 -6.78
N VAL A 95 -12.69 19.68 -6.52
CA VAL A 95 -11.53 19.86 -5.64
C VAL A 95 -10.33 20.18 -6.52
N LYS A 96 -9.64 21.29 -6.23
CA LYS A 96 -8.46 21.71 -6.99
C LYS A 96 -7.24 20.89 -6.60
N ALA A 97 -6.36 20.64 -7.57
CA ALA A 97 -5.08 19.99 -7.33
C ALA A 97 -4.34 20.65 -6.15
N PHE A 98 -3.76 19.84 -5.27
CA PHE A 98 -2.96 20.28 -4.10
C PHE A 98 -3.75 21.07 -3.04
N THR A 99 -5.09 21.03 -3.06
CA THR A 99 -5.91 21.63 -1.99
C THR A 99 -5.61 20.95 -0.66
N GLY A 100 -5.17 21.73 0.34
CA GLY A 100 -4.77 21.21 1.65
C GLY A 100 -3.27 20.90 1.78
N ALA A 101 -2.49 21.02 0.70
CA ALA A 101 -1.07 20.71 0.71
C ALA A 101 -0.22 21.78 1.40
N THR A 102 0.82 21.34 2.13
CA THR A 102 1.81 22.22 2.76
C THR A 102 2.73 22.91 1.76
N TYR A 103 3.04 22.23 0.66
CA TYR A 103 3.90 22.74 -0.42
C TYR A 103 3.20 22.61 -1.77
N LYS A 104 3.58 23.46 -2.73
CA LYS A 104 3.13 23.33 -4.11
C LYS A 104 3.60 21.98 -4.67
N GLY A 105 2.71 21.28 -5.37
CA GLY A 105 3.03 20.00 -6.01
C GLY A 105 2.96 18.79 -5.08
N VAL A 106 2.64 18.98 -3.79
CA VAL A 106 2.39 17.88 -2.86
C VAL A 106 0.94 17.42 -2.97
N CYS A 107 0.79 16.13 -3.22
CA CYS A 107 -0.45 15.36 -3.16
C CYS A 107 -0.13 14.02 -2.49
N ASP A 108 -1.15 13.23 -2.17
CA ASP A 108 -1.00 11.90 -1.60
C ASP A 108 -1.59 10.81 -2.51
N GLY A 109 -1.43 9.55 -2.11
CA GLY A 109 -1.69 8.42 -3.00
C GLY A 109 -0.80 8.49 -4.25
N ALA A 110 0.46 8.90 -4.08
CA ALA A 110 1.31 9.36 -5.17
C ALA A 110 2.78 9.02 -4.97
N ILE A 111 3.49 8.89 -6.09
CA ILE A 111 4.94 9.01 -6.14
C ILE A 111 5.27 10.46 -6.45
N LEU A 112 5.93 11.12 -5.51
CA LEU A 112 6.41 12.49 -5.65
C LEU A 112 7.91 12.50 -5.95
N ARG A 113 8.42 13.59 -6.50
CA ARG A 113 9.87 13.80 -6.70
C ARG A 113 10.30 15.23 -6.45
N ALA A 114 11.57 15.41 -6.11
CA ALA A 114 12.20 16.72 -5.89
C ALA A 114 13.67 16.71 -6.34
N ARG A 115 14.21 17.89 -6.64
CA ARG A 115 15.60 18.07 -7.07
C ARG A 115 16.56 17.90 -5.90
N LEU A 116 17.57 17.07 -6.07
CA LEU A 116 18.63 16.86 -5.08
C LEU A 116 19.57 18.07 -4.95
N ASP A 117 19.73 18.83 -6.04
CA ASP A 117 20.65 19.96 -6.16
C ASP A 117 19.99 21.31 -5.84
N ALA A 118 18.72 21.32 -5.46
CA ALA A 118 18.02 22.54 -5.07
C ALA A 118 18.42 23.01 -3.68
N SER A 119 18.64 24.33 -3.53
CA SER A 119 18.88 24.94 -2.21
C SER A 119 17.65 24.86 -1.29
N ASP A 120 16.46 24.83 -1.87
CA ASP A 120 15.19 24.53 -1.21
C ASP A 120 14.47 23.41 -1.98
N PRO A 121 14.67 22.14 -1.61
CA PRO A 121 14.05 21.00 -2.29
C PRO A 121 12.52 21.07 -2.30
N SER A 122 11.91 21.63 -1.25
CA SER A 122 10.45 21.72 -1.11
C SER A 122 9.80 22.60 -2.20
N SER A 123 10.56 23.54 -2.76
CA SER A 123 10.12 24.38 -3.89
C SER A 123 10.10 23.66 -5.24
N THR A 124 10.66 22.45 -5.31
CA THR A 124 10.84 21.67 -6.55
C THR A 124 9.98 20.41 -6.62
N ILE A 125 9.09 20.21 -5.64
CA ILE A 125 8.25 19.03 -5.57
C ILE A 125 7.31 18.96 -6.78
N GLN A 126 7.27 17.79 -7.40
CA GLN A 126 6.39 17.47 -8.52
C GLN A 126 5.79 16.08 -8.32
N PRO A 127 4.48 15.89 -8.60
CA PRO A 127 3.94 14.55 -8.77
C PRO A 127 4.56 13.87 -9.98
N TYR A 128 4.99 12.63 -9.82
CA TYR A 128 5.54 11.80 -10.89
C TYR A 128 4.50 10.79 -11.41
N SER A 129 3.73 10.19 -10.51
CA SER A 129 2.65 9.23 -10.78
C SER A 129 1.68 9.25 -9.58
N TRP A 130 0.39 8.97 -9.77
CA TRP A 130 -0.59 9.04 -8.68
C TRP A 130 -1.78 8.11 -8.86
N GLY A 131 -2.72 8.14 -7.91
CA GLY A 131 -3.88 7.27 -7.94
C GLY A 131 -3.61 5.90 -7.34
N TYR A 132 -2.79 5.86 -6.29
CA TYR A 132 -2.58 4.71 -5.41
C TYR A 132 -3.27 4.98 -4.05
N ARG A 133 -3.64 3.95 -3.30
CA ARG A 133 -3.86 4.07 -1.85
C ARG A 133 -2.52 4.23 -1.15
N ASN A 134 -1.74 3.15 -1.09
CA ASN A 134 -0.41 3.15 -0.50
C ASN A 134 0.61 2.50 -1.43
N GLY A 135 1.25 3.30 -2.29
CA GLY A 135 2.32 2.85 -3.20
C GLY A 135 3.63 2.59 -2.47
N PHE A 136 3.63 1.76 -1.43
CA PHE A 136 4.71 1.60 -0.45
C PHE A 136 6.06 1.27 -1.09
N ALA A 137 6.13 0.20 -1.88
CA ALA A 137 7.40 -0.33 -2.37
C ALA A 137 7.85 0.38 -3.65
N LEU A 138 9.13 0.75 -3.76
CA LEU A 138 9.65 1.54 -4.89
C LEU A 138 11.02 1.07 -5.39
N ARG A 139 11.15 0.84 -6.71
CA ARG A 139 12.46 0.56 -7.32
C ARG A 139 12.53 0.90 -8.81
N PHE A 140 13.62 1.52 -9.25
CA PHE A 140 13.92 1.63 -10.68
C PHE A 140 14.47 0.32 -11.23
N ALA A 141 13.95 -0.11 -12.38
CA ALA A 141 14.54 -1.18 -13.15
C ALA A 141 15.94 -0.79 -13.65
N PRO A 142 16.85 -1.77 -13.84
CA PRO A 142 18.08 -1.54 -14.59
C PRO A 142 17.78 -1.04 -16.03
N GLN A 143 18.66 -0.22 -16.60
CA GLN A 143 18.47 0.31 -17.96
C GLN A 143 18.51 -0.79 -19.04
N ASN A 144 19.28 -1.84 -18.80
CA ASN A 144 19.34 -3.03 -19.66
C ASN A 144 18.18 -4.01 -19.43
N HIS A 145 17.33 -3.78 -18.42
CA HIS A 145 16.15 -4.62 -18.15
C HIS A 145 15.09 -4.46 -19.26
N VAL A 146 14.13 -5.38 -19.32
CA VAL A 146 13.01 -5.26 -20.28
C VAL A 146 12.11 -4.05 -20.00
N LEU A 147 12.06 -3.62 -18.73
CA LEU A 147 11.37 -2.39 -18.31
C LEU A 147 12.19 -1.10 -18.55
N LYS A 148 13.39 -1.17 -19.13
CA LYS A 148 14.18 -0.03 -19.63
C LYS A 148 14.30 1.16 -18.65
N GLY A 149 14.63 0.89 -17.40
CA GLY A 149 14.80 1.97 -16.42
C GLY A 149 13.52 2.51 -15.78
N ALA A 150 12.35 1.90 -16.04
CA ALA A 150 11.09 2.34 -15.48
C ALA A 150 11.02 2.21 -13.94
N LEU A 151 10.20 3.04 -13.31
CA LEU A 151 9.93 3.01 -11.89
C LEU A 151 8.81 2.00 -11.60
N VAL A 152 9.11 0.99 -10.79
CA VAL A 152 8.14 -0.01 -10.34
C VAL A 152 7.63 0.39 -8.96
N VAL A 153 6.31 0.28 -8.76
CA VAL A 153 5.63 0.62 -7.51
C VAL A 153 4.78 -0.57 -7.05
N GLY A 154 4.97 -1.03 -5.82
CA GLY A 154 4.06 -1.97 -5.16
C GLY A 154 3.04 -1.20 -4.33
N GLU A 155 1.76 -1.36 -4.65
CA GLU A 155 0.62 -0.73 -3.97
C GLU A 155 -0.06 -1.71 -3.02
N ASN A 156 -0.35 -1.27 -1.80
CA ASN A 156 -1.25 -1.96 -0.88
C ASN A 156 -2.67 -1.42 -1.12
N GLY A 157 -3.61 -2.32 -1.44
CA GLY A 157 -5.02 -2.03 -1.68
C GLY A 157 -5.77 -1.63 -0.41
N PRO A 158 -7.04 -1.22 -0.50
CA PRO A 158 -7.87 -0.81 0.64
C PRO A 158 -8.33 -1.98 1.50
N ASP A 159 -8.53 -1.69 2.79
CA ASP A 159 -8.93 -2.68 3.78
C ASP A 159 -10.43 -2.56 4.12
N GLU A 160 -10.97 -3.61 4.76
CA GLU A 160 -12.35 -3.70 5.28
C GLU A 160 -12.55 -2.83 6.55
N ARG A 161 -12.40 -1.50 6.41
CA ARG A 161 -12.53 -0.52 7.50
C ARG A 161 -12.92 0.89 7.09
N GLY A 162 -13.32 1.70 8.07
CA GLY A 162 -13.61 3.13 7.93
C GLY A 162 -14.96 3.43 7.29
N ALA A 163 -15.10 4.64 6.73
CA ALA A 163 -16.37 5.18 6.20
C ALA A 163 -16.80 4.64 4.82
N ARG A 164 -15.92 3.88 4.16
CA ARG A 164 -16.14 3.29 2.82
C ARG A 164 -15.27 2.02 2.70
N PRO A 165 -15.58 0.98 3.48
CA PRO A 165 -14.77 -0.23 3.52
C PRO A 165 -14.73 -0.94 2.17
N SER A 166 -13.76 -1.82 1.99
CA SER A 166 -13.67 -2.72 0.85
C SER A 166 -13.15 -4.08 1.28
N ASN A 167 -13.79 -5.14 0.83
CA ASN A 167 -13.34 -6.50 1.10
C ASN A 167 -12.67 -7.09 -0.14
N GLY A 168 -11.56 -7.81 0.02
CA GLY A 168 -10.95 -8.55 -1.09
C GLY A 168 -10.37 -7.69 -2.22
N ALA A 169 -10.11 -6.40 -1.98
CA ALA A 169 -9.42 -5.56 -2.94
C ALA A 169 -7.95 -6.01 -3.07
N PRO A 170 -7.45 -6.26 -4.29
CA PRO A 170 -6.11 -6.79 -4.48
C PRO A 170 -5.05 -5.73 -4.19
N ASP A 171 -3.88 -6.20 -3.75
CA ASP A 171 -2.65 -5.43 -3.90
C ASP A 171 -2.16 -5.50 -5.35
N ALA A 172 -1.38 -4.52 -5.77
CA ALA A 172 -1.04 -4.38 -7.18
C ALA A 172 0.39 -3.89 -7.42
N MET A 173 1.00 -4.39 -8.50
CA MET A 173 2.31 -3.93 -8.97
C MET A 173 2.12 -3.03 -10.18
N HIS A 174 2.71 -1.84 -10.17
CA HIS A 174 2.53 -0.80 -11.17
C HIS A 174 3.84 -0.36 -11.81
N ILE A 175 3.73 0.29 -12.97
CA ILE A 175 4.81 1.05 -13.59
C ILE A 175 4.44 2.52 -13.53
N ALA A 176 5.15 3.28 -12.70
CA ALA A 176 4.97 4.72 -12.54
C ALA A 176 5.68 5.49 -13.66
N ARG A 177 5.01 6.51 -14.21
CA ARG A 177 5.55 7.36 -15.27
C ARG A 177 4.84 8.71 -15.34
N GLN A 178 5.47 9.65 -16.05
CA GLN A 178 4.77 10.82 -16.55
C GLN A 178 4.18 10.54 -17.93
N ASN A 179 3.04 11.16 -18.21
CA ASN A 179 2.48 11.27 -19.55
C ASN A 179 3.38 12.16 -20.44
N ASP A 180 3.17 12.11 -21.75
CA ASP A 180 3.95 12.89 -22.74
C ASP A 180 3.89 14.41 -22.51
N ASP A 181 2.82 14.91 -21.89
CA ASP A 181 2.64 16.32 -21.53
C ASP A 181 3.29 16.71 -20.18
N GLY A 182 3.95 15.76 -19.52
CA GLY A 182 4.61 15.96 -18.22
C GLY A 182 3.70 15.85 -17.01
N THR A 183 2.40 15.55 -17.18
CA THR A 183 1.49 15.24 -16.06
C THR A 183 1.80 13.85 -15.49
N PRO A 184 1.53 13.59 -14.19
CA PRO A 184 1.67 12.25 -13.63
C PRO A 184 0.59 11.33 -14.21
N ASP A 185 0.89 10.05 -14.46
CA ASP A 185 -0.13 9.07 -14.82
C ASP A 185 -1.00 8.65 -13.61
N TYR A 186 -2.18 8.06 -13.84
CA TYR A 186 -3.19 7.82 -12.80
C TYR A 186 -3.59 6.36 -12.73
N HIS A 187 -3.51 5.75 -11.55
CA HIS A 187 -3.72 4.31 -11.33
C HIS A 187 -5.11 3.95 -10.78
N GLY A 188 -5.96 4.95 -10.53
CA GLY A 188 -7.40 4.73 -10.35
C GLY A 188 -7.94 4.87 -8.93
N TRP A 189 -7.08 5.01 -7.91
CA TRP A 189 -7.52 5.35 -6.56
C TRP A 189 -8.40 6.61 -6.53
N PRO A 190 -9.55 6.64 -5.83
CA PRO A 190 -10.07 5.59 -4.94
C PRO A 190 -11.17 4.70 -5.55
N ASP A 191 -11.43 4.77 -6.86
CA ASP A 191 -12.60 4.15 -7.50
C ASP A 191 -12.27 2.97 -8.44
N ARG A 192 -11.01 2.52 -8.46
CA ARG A 192 -10.56 1.34 -9.18
C ARG A 192 -9.54 0.57 -8.36
N TYR A 193 -9.78 -0.73 -8.20
CA TYR A 193 -8.91 -1.66 -7.50
C TYR A 193 -8.36 -2.68 -8.50
N GLY A 194 -7.06 -2.60 -8.76
CA GLY A 194 -6.41 -3.37 -9.80
C GLY A 194 -7.06 -3.15 -11.18
N PHE A 195 -7.61 -4.21 -11.77
CA PHE A 195 -8.24 -4.13 -13.09
C PHE A 195 -9.71 -3.70 -13.07
N LEU A 196 -10.37 -3.69 -11.92
CA LEU A 196 -11.83 -3.58 -11.80
C LEU A 196 -12.24 -2.29 -11.08
N ALA A 197 -13.40 -1.73 -11.44
CA ALA A 197 -13.98 -0.61 -10.68
C ALA A 197 -14.29 -1.04 -9.24
N SER A 198 -14.14 -0.14 -8.27
CA SER A 198 -14.41 -0.44 -6.85
C SER A 198 -15.87 -0.84 -6.60
N ALA A 199 -16.81 -0.32 -7.41
CA ALA A 199 -18.23 -0.66 -7.32
C ALA A 199 -18.61 -2.07 -7.81
N GLN A 200 -17.65 -2.91 -8.19
CA GLN A 200 -17.93 -4.31 -8.54
C GLN A 200 -18.18 -5.14 -7.27
N HIS A 201 -19.20 -6.01 -7.32
CA HIS A 201 -19.63 -6.84 -6.18
C HIS A 201 -18.56 -7.77 -5.59
N VAL A 202 -17.46 -8.01 -6.31
CA VAL A 202 -16.31 -8.76 -5.77
C VAL A 202 -15.63 -8.02 -4.61
N PHE A 203 -15.84 -6.72 -4.50
CA PHE A 203 -15.30 -5.86 -3.44
C PHE A 203 -16.31 -5.49 -2.36
N ASP A 204 -17.52 -6.05 -2.41
CA ASP A 204 -18.58 -5.70 -1.47
C ASP A 204 -18.13 -5.90 -0.02
N PRO A 205 -18.28 -4.87 0.83
CA PRO A 205 -18.01 -4.98 2.24
C PRO A 205 -18.83 -6.09 2.90
N VAL A 206 -18.22 -6.73 3.88
CA VAL A 206 -18.80 -7.79 4.72
C VAL A 206 -19.10 -7.32 6.14
N GLY A 207 -18.57 -6.16 6.53
CA GLY A 207 -18.68 -5.54 7.84
C GLY A 207 -17.71 -6.13 8.86
N GLY A 208 -17.07 -5.25 9.63
CA GLY A 208 -16.11 -5.61 10.67
C GLY A 208 -16.04 -4.59 11.81
N PRO A 209 -15.37 -4.92 12.92
CA PRO A 209 -15.22 -4.03 14.09
C PRO A 209 -14.52 -2.70 13.78
N SER A 210 -13.81 -2.60 12.66
CA SER A 210 -13.10 -1.40 12.21
C SER A 210 -13.92 -0.53 11.24
N ASP A 211 -15.16 -0.90 10.94
CA ASP A 211 -16.11 -0.10 10.19
C ASP A 211 -16.68 1.03 11.06
N ASP A 212 -16.79 2.24 10.51
CA ASP A 212 -17.27 3.43 11.23
C ASP A 212 -18.74 3.33 11.70
N LEU A 213 -19.52 2.42 11.11
CA LEU A 213 -20.90 2.15 11.47
C LEU A 213 -21.05 0.96 12.41
N CYS A 214 -19.97 0.23 12.68
CA CYS A 214 -20.01 -0.91 13.57
C CYS A 214 -20.31 -0.49 15.02
N VAL A 215 -21.34 -1.09 15.60
CA VAL A 215 -21.52 -1.10 17.05
C VAL A 215 -20.97 -2.43 17.56
N PHE A 216 -19.87 -2.39 18.31
CA PHE A 216 -19.16 -3.60 18.70
C PHE A 216 -20.02 -4.59 19.52
N ASP A 217 -19.95 -5.86 19.15
CA ASP A 217 -20.58 -6.99 19.83
C ASP A 217 -19.63 -8.22 19.81
N ALA A 218 -19.05 -8.53 20.97
CA ALA A 218 -18.16 -9.67 21.13
C ALA A 218 -18.83 -11.02 20.87
N THR A 219 -20.17 -11.09 20.89
CA THR A 219 -20.93 -12.33 20.69
C THR A 219 -21.26 -12.63 19.23
N ASN A 220 -20.89 -11.73 18.30
CA ASN A 220 -21.17 -11.88 16.88
C ASN A 220 -19.90 -11.97 15.99
N PRO A 221 -18.94 -12.89 16.25
CA PRO A 221 -17.83 -13.12 15.32
C PRO A 221 -18.34 -13.73 13.98
N PRO A 222 -17.67 -13.46 12.84
CA PRO A 222 -16.41 -12.70 12.73
C PRO A 222 -16.60 -11.18 12.64
N SER A 223 -17.78 -10.67 12.31
CA SER A 223 -17.97 -9.21 12.08
C SER A 223 -17.82 -8.38 13.34
N HIS A 224 -18.05 -8.96 14.52
CA HIS A 224 -18.03 -8.26 15.80
C HIS A 224 -18.91 -7.00 15.85
N CYS A 225 -19.92 -6.90 14.99
CA CYS A 225 -20.90 -5.82 14.98
C CYS A 225 -22.25 -6.34 15.45
N THR A 226 -23.07 -5.52 16.10
CA THR A 226 -24.47 -5.89 16.38
C THR A 226 -25.20 -6.21 15.06
N PRO A 227 -26.22 -7.09 15.07
CA PRO A 227 -27.00 -7.39 13.87
C PRO A 227 -27.60 -6.15 13.19
N ALA A 228 -27.95 -5.12 13.98
CA ALA A 228 -28.51 -3.87 13.46
C ALA A 228 -27.45 -3.02 12.74
N SER A 229 -26.26 -2.84 13.32
CA SER A 229 -25.17 -2.10 12.66
C SER A 229 -24.66 -2.85 11.44
N LEU A 230 -24.55 -4.19 11.49
CA LEU A 230 -24.16 -4.98 10.32
C LEU A 230 -25.17 -4.82 9.17
N ALA A 231 -26.47 -4.88 9.46
CA ALA A 231 -27.49 -4.62 8.45
C ALA A 231 -27.41 -3.20 7.87
N LYS A 232 -26.99 -2.20 8.68
CA LYS A 232 -26.76 -0.83 8.23
C LYS A 232 -25.59 -0.77 7.25
N ILE A 233 -24.43 -1.32 7.61
CA ILE A 233 -23.23 -1.40 6.75
C ILE A 233 -23.58 -1.98 5.38
N LEU A 234 -24.17 -3.19 5.38
CA LEU A 234 -24.54 -3.88 4.15
C LEU A 234 -25.63 -3.16 3.32
N SER A 235 -26.32 -2.17 3.91
CA SER A 235 -27.32 -1.37 3.20
C SER A 235 -26.77 -0.05 2.66
N GLU A 236 -25.76 0.53 3.30
CA GLU A 236 -25.19 1.84 2.94
C GLU A 236 -23.96 1.72 2.02
N ASP A 237 -23.22 0.62 2.14
CA ASP A 237 -21.89 0.45 1.55
C ASP A 237 -21.80 -0.64 0.48
N VAL A 238 -22.89 -1.38 0.24
CA VAL A 238 -22.98 -2.42 -0.80
C VAL A 238 -23.93 -1.99 -1.95
N PRO A 239 -23.46 -1.93 -3.20
CA PRO A 239 -22.05 -1.97 -3.60
C PRO A 239 -21.32 -0.68 -3.20
N ILE A 240 -19.98 -0.73 -3.21
CA ILE A 240 -19.15 0.45 -2.92
C ILE A 240 -19.51 1.58 -3.89
N ARG A 241 -19.89 2.74 -3.35
CA ARG A 241 -20.25 3.92 -4.15
C ARG A 241 -19.01 4.72 -4.55
N ASN A 242 -18.98 5.28 -5.76
CA ASN A 242 -17.82 6.05 -6.24
C ASN A 242 -17.62 7.35 -5.45
N VAL A 243 -16.36 7.72 -5.22
CA VAL A 243 -15.97 9.02 -4.66
C VAL A 243 -15.92 10.10 -5.74
N LEU A 244 -15.42 9.77 -6.93
CA LEU A 244 -15.29 10.65 -8.08
C LEU A 244 -16.49 10.50 -9.02
N ASP A 245 -16.87 11.59 -9.67
CA ASP A 245 -17.89 11.57 -10.73
C ASP A 245 -17.38 10.79 -11.96
N HIS A 246 -16.12 11.01 -12.30
CA HIS A 246 -15.39 10.31 -13.36
C HIS A 246 -13.88 10.36 -13.08
N PRO A 247 -13.09 9.42 -13.65
CA PRO A 247 -11.63 9.49 -13.58
C PRO A 247 -11.12 10.81 -14.19
N PRO A 248 -10.19 11.53 -13.52
CA PRO A 248 -9.65 12.80 -14.03
C PRO A 248 -8.82 12.63 -15.31
N GLN A 249 -8.34 11.41 -15.57
CA GLN A 249 -7.64 11.02 -16.78
C GLN A 249 -7.76 9.49 -17.01
N PRO A 250 -7.32 8.95 -18.17
CA PRO A 250 -7.31 7.51 -18.40
C PRO A 250 -6.52 6.75 -17.33
N ILE A 251 -7.05 5.61 -16.90
CA ILE A 251 -6.44 4.83 -15.82
C ILE A 251 -5.35 3.90 -16.38
N THR A 252 -4.11 4.04 -15.91
CA THR A 252 -3.01 3.13 -16.17
C THR A 252 -3.22 1.83 -15.40
N ALA A 253 -3.32 0.72 -16.14
CA ALA A 253 -3.49 -0.61 -15.54
C ALA A 253 -2.21 -1.08 -14.80
N PRO A 254 -2.35 -1.88 -13.74
CA PRO A 254 -1.21 -2.53 -13.10
C PRO A 254 -0.58 -3.59 -14.00
N LEU A 255 0.66 -3.96 -13.69
CA LEU A 255 1.41 -5.04 -14.29
C LEU A 255 0.88 -6.42 -13.86
N PHE A 256 0.60 -6.59 -12.58
CA PHE A 256 -0.06 -7.78 -12.01
C PHE A 256 -0.67 -7.46 -10.64
N LEU A 257 -1.42 -8.42 -10.09
CA LEU A 257 -2.09 -8.34 -8.80
C LEU A 257 -1.57 -9.43 -7.85
N GLU A 258 -1.63 -9.15 -6.56
CA GLU A 258 -1.52 -10.12 -5.48
C GLU A 258 -2.87 -10.28 -4.76
N GLY A 259 -2.92 -11.22 -3.82
CA GLY A 259 -4.07 -11.35 -2.92
C GLY A 259 -4.34 -10.06 -2.16
N ALA A 260 -5.59 -9.89 -1.70
CA ALA A 260 -5.91 -8.82 -0.76
C ALA A 260 -5.08 -8.97 0.52
N ASP A 261 -4.79 -7.83 1.15
CA ASP A 261 -4.09 -7.73 2.43
C ASP A 261 -2.67 -8.36 2.45
N SER A 262 -2.04 -8.58 1.28
CA SER A 262 -0.72 -9.20 1.20
C SER A 262 0.45 -8.24 1.52
N SER A 263 0.23 -6.94 1.35
CA SER A 263 1.11 -5.81 1.67
C SER A 263 2.48 -5.83 0.99
N PHE A 264 2.60 -5.22 -0.20
CA PHE A 264 3.91 -4.95 -0.82
C PHE A 264 4.71 -3.94 0.00
N THR A 265 5.93 -4.31 0.43
CA THR A 265 6.79 -3.40 1.22
C THR A 265 8.20 -3.22 0.66
N GLY A 266 8.73 -4.20 -0.05
CA GLY A 266 10.08 -4.15 -0.61
C GLY A 266 10.17 -4.74 -2.02
N ILE A 267 11.00 -4.14 -2.87
CA ILE A 267 11.26 -4.60 -4.25
C ILE A 267 12.74 -4.40 -4.57
N ASP A 268 13.40 -5.41 -5.14
CA ASP A 268 14.70 -5.23 -5.81
C ASP A 268 14.89 -6.14 -7.02
N PHE A 269 15.71 -5.69 -7.96
CA PHE A 269 16.05 -6.46 -9.16
C PHE A 269 17.22 -7.39 -8.89
N VAL A 270 17.09 -8.63 -9.34
CA VAL A 270 18.07 -9.69 -9.15
C VAL A 270 19.34 -9.39 -9.96
N PRO A 271 20.52 -9.30 -9.31
CA PRO A 271 21.79 -9.19 -10.03
C PRO A 271 22.17 -10.53 -10.65
N ASP A 272 22.95 -10.49 -11.74
CA ASP A 272 23.43 -11.69 -12.44
C ASP A 272 24.15 -12.70 -11.52
N SER A 273 24.82 -12.21 -10.46
CA SER A 273 25.50 -13.05 -9.47
C SER A 273 24.57 -13.91 -8.62
N PHE A 274 23.28 -13.58 -8.55
CA PHE A 274 22.27 -14.31 -7.79
C PHE A 274 21.40 -15.22 -8.66
N VAL A 275 21.51 -15.13 -9.99
CA VAL A 275 20.77 -15.97 -10.93
C VAL A 275 21.13 -17.44 -10.72
N SER A 276 20.15 -18.24 -10.36
CA SER A 276 20.28 -19.68 -10.10
C SER A 276 18.92 -20.36 -10.03
N GLY A 277 18.85 -21.63 -10.41
CA GLY A 277 17.65 -22.45 -10.29
C GLY A 277 16.43 -21.83 -10.97
N SER A 278 15.40 -21.49 -10.18
CA SER A 278 14.15 -20.89 -10.64
C SER A 278 14.20 -19.36 -10.79
N VAL A 279 15.28 -18.70 -10.41
CA VAL A 279 15.47 -17.26 -10.53
C VAL A 279 16.24 -16.94 -11.81
N GLN A 280 15.62 -16.20 -12.72
CA GLN A 280 16.19 -15.88 -14.03
C GLN A 280 16.89 -14.51 -14.05
N SER A 281 17.70 -14.30 -15.10
CA SER A 281 18.33 -13.00 -15.36
C SER A 281 17.28 -11.91 -15.51
N GLY A 282 17.47 -10.78 -14.84
CA GLY A 282 16.51 -9.67 -14.84
C GLY A 282 15.26 -9.92 -14.00
N ALA A 283 15.18 -11.02 -13.24
CA ALA A 283 14.07 -11.23 -12.32
C ALA A 283 13.97 -10.11 -11.26
N LEU A 284 12.79 -9.98 -10.68
CA LEU A 284 12.49 -9.05 -9.59
C LEU A 284 12.09 -9.87 -8.36
N LEU A 285 12.70 -9.60 -7.21
CA LEU A 285 12.20 -10.08 -5.92
C LEU A 285 11.37 -9.00 -5.27
N TYR A 286 10.27 -9.40 -4.64
CA TYR A 286 9.43 -8.50 -3.87
C TYR A 286 8.95 -9.18 -2.59
N ILE A 287 8.68 -8.34 -1.59
CA ILE A 287 8.19 -8.73 -0.29
C ILE A 287 6.68 -8.52 -0.22
N LEU A 288 6.01 -9.48 0.41
CA LEU A 288 4.66 -9.35 0.95
C LEU A 288 4.75 -9.44 2.47
N GLU A 289 4.47 -8.34 3.17
CA GLU A 289 4.53 -8.24 4.64
C GLU A 289 3.46 -9.11 5.31
N GLY A 290 2.29 -9.23 4.68
CA GLY A 290 1.13 -9.99 5.15
C GLY A 290 0.06 -9.17 5.87
N ASP A 291 -1.07 -9.82 6.14
CA ASP A 291 -2.34 -9.20 6.56
C ASP A 291 -2.29 -8.64 7.98
N LEU A 292 -2.94 -7.50 8.21
CA LEU A 292 -3.04 -6.82 9.51
C LEU A 292 -4.39 -7.03 10.22
N GLY A 293 -5.18 -8.03 9.83
CA GLY A 293 -6.32 -8.50 10.61
C GLY A 293 -7.59 -7.68 10.46
N PHE A 294 -7.76 -6.94 9.36
CA PHE A 294 -8.96 -6.14 9.11
C PHE A 294 -10.09 -6.94 8.46
N SER A 295 -9.77 -8.01 7.76
CA SER A 295 -10.73 -8.90 7.10
C SER A 295 -10.36 -10.37 7.35
N ALA A 296 -11.07 -11.31 6.76
CA ALA A 296 -10.70 -12.73 6.83
C ALA A 296 -9.55 -13.03 5.86
N ALA A 297 -8.64 -13.93 6.23
CA ALA A 297 -7.46 -14.25 5.42
C ALA A 297 -7.82 -14.62 3.97
N ASN A 298 -7.09 -14.02 3.03
CA ASN A 298 -7.33 -14.04 1.58
C ASN A 298 -7.49 -15.43 0.93
N SER A 299 -6.98 -16.50 1.52
CA SER A 299 -6.99 -17.86 0.94
C SER A 299 -7.19 -18.99 1.97
N GLY A 300 -7.61 -18.66 3.19
CA GLY A 300 -7.76 -19.65 4.26
C GLY A 300 -6.41 -20.18 4.77
N SER A 301 -6.05 -21.44 4.47
CA SER A 301 -4.85 -22.09 5.04
C SER A 301 -3.56 -21.92 4.24
N ASP A 302 -3.53 -21.13 3.17
CA ASP A 302 -2.33 -20.81 2.38
C ASP A 302 -2.26 -19.31 2.11
N GLU A 303 -2.44 -18.54 3.20
CA GLU A 303 -2.47 -17.08 3.24
C GLU A 303 -1.31 -16.48 2.42
N VAL A 304 -1.63 -15.44 1.65
CA VAL A 304 -0.65 -14.69 0.88
C VAL A 304 -0.12 -13.57 1.77
N GLY A 305 1.19 -13.57 1.98
CA GLY A 305 1.85 -12.70 2.95
C GLY A 305 3.02 -13.39 3.62
N HIS A 306 3.76 -12.65 4.44
CA HIS A 306 4.89 -13.17 5.21
C HIS A 306 5.93 -13.90 4.34
N GLU A 307 6.14 -13.41 3.11
CA GLU A 307 6.91 -14.11 2.09
C GLU A 307 7.69 -13.17 1.16
N VAL A 308 8.70 -13.75 0.52
CA VAL A 308 9.41 -13.17 -0.63
C VAL A 308 8.99 -13.96 -1.86
N LYS A 309 8.60 -13.25 -2.92
CA LYS A 309 8.24 -13.84 -4.21
C LYS A 309 9.17 -13.34 -5.30
N VAL A 310 9.20 -14.07 -6.41
CA VAL A 310 9.99 -13.75 -7.60
C VAL A 310 9.07 -13.57 -8.80
N VAL A 311 9.35 -12.53 -9.59
CA VAL A 311 8.83 -12.35 -10.95
C VAL A 311 9.96 -12.58 -11.93
N ASN A 312 9.84 -13.62 -12.74
CA ASN A 312 10.68 -13.82 -13.91
C ASN A 312 10.00 -13.17 -15.12
N PHE A 313 10.74 -12.31 -15.83
CA PHE A 313 10.30 -11.70 -17.09
C PHE A 313 10.76 -12.60 -18.23
N LEU A 314 9.82 -13.29 -18.87
CA LEU A 314 10.09 -14.25 -19.92
C LEU A 314 9.78 -13.61 -21.28
N ASP A 315 10.80 -13.51 -22.12
CA ASP A 315 10.62 -13.14 -23.53
C ASP A 315 9.81 -14.23 -24.25
N SER A 316 8.85 -13.83 -25.08
CA SER A 316 8.18 -14.73 -26.03
C SER A 316 8.59 -14.43 -27.46
N GLU A 317 8.46 -15.44 -28.34
CA GLU A 317 8.88 -15.36 -29.76
C GLU A 317 8.15 -14.25 -30.55
N ASP A 318 7.02 -13.78 -30.06
CA ASP A 318 6.24 -12.67 -30.62
C ASP A 318 6.65 -11.28 -30.12
N GLY A 319 7.70 -11.20 -29.28
CA GLY A 319 8.20 -9.95 -28.70
C GLY A 319 7.36 -9.41 -27.54
N LEU A 320 6.41 -10.21 -27.02
CA LEU A 320 5.74 -9.92 -25.76
C LEU A 320 6.60 -10.37 -24.57
N VAL A 321 6.28 -9.82 -23.40
CA VAL A 321 6.91 -10.19 -22.13
C VAL A 321 5.83 -10.85 -21.29
N SER A 322 6.05 -12.11 -20.93
CA SER A 322 5.19 -12.82 -20.00
C SER A 322 5.82 -12.83 -18.61
N LEU A 323 4.98 -12.80 -17.58
CA LEU A 323 5.43 -12.80 -16.20
C LEU A 323 5.21 -14.19 -15.63
N ASN A 324 6.27 -14.77 -15.06
CA ASN A 324 6.16 -15.97 -14.24
C ASN A 324 6.39 -15.59 -12.78
N ILE A 325 5.32 -15.63 -12.01
CA ILE A 325 5.31 -15.27 -10.60
C ILE A 325 5.30 -16.54 -9.78
N SER A 326 6.23 -16.65 -8.83
CA SER A 326 6.30 -17.81 -7.93
C SER A 326 6.85 -17.41 -6.57
N ARG A 327 6.62 -18.28 -5.58
CA ARG A 327 7.16 -18.10 -4.23
C ARG A 327 8.67 -18.37 -4.24
N PHE A 328 9.42 -17.50 -3.56
CA PHE A 328 10.87 -17.62 -3.45
C PHE A 328 11.29 -18.06 -2.04
N ALA A 329 10.83 -17.36 -1.00
CA ALA A 329 11.05 -17.73 0.39
C ALA A 329 9.76 -17.50 1.19
N LYS A 330 9.25 -18.56 1.82
CA LYS A 330 8.07 -18.49 2.69
C LYS A 330 8.25 -19.38 3.91
N ASN A 331 7.47 -19.13 4.94
CA ASN A 331 7.33 -20.09 6.03
C ASN A 331 6.70 -21.39 5.53
N ASN A 332 6.95 -22.49 6.26
CA ASN A 332 6.21 -23.74 6.08
C ASN A 332 4.81 -23.69 6.70
N THR A 333 4.46 -22.56 7.34
CA THR A 333 3.15 -22.18 7.84
C THR A 333 2.52 -21.15 6.91
N ALA A 334 1.20 -20.96 7.01
CA ALA A 334 0.49 -19.94 6.25
C ALA A 334 0.77 -18.51 6.73
N ASP A 335 1.17 -18.37 7.98
CA ASP A 335 1.19 -17.10 8.71
C ASP A 335 2.60 -16.84 9.30
N GLN A 336 2.75 -15.78 10.08
CA GLN A 336 3.94 -15.35 10.79
C GLN A 336 4.59 -16.51 11.57
N ALA A 337 5.92 -16.60 11.49
CA ALA A 337 6.68 -17.69 12.09
C ALA A 337 6.49 -17.81 13.62
N PHE A 338 6.21 -16.70 14.31
CA PHE A 338 6.06 -16.70 15.78
C PHE A 338 4.92 -17.58 16.27
N ILE A 339 3.85 -17.78 15.48
CA ILE A 339 2.65 -18.53 15.88
C ILE A 339 3.00 -19.98 16.19
N THR A 340 3.94 -20.54 15.45
CA THR A 340 4.43 -21.91 15.65
C THR A 340 5.74 -21.98 16.42
N GLY A 341 6.29 -20.83 16.84
CA GLY A 341 7.63 -20.74 17.41
C GLY A 341 8.75 -21.08 16.42
N ALA A 342 8.46 -21.01 15.13
CA ALA A 342 9.44 -21.25 14.07
C ALA A 342 10.42 -20.07 13.94
N HIS A 343 11.57 -20.34 13.33
CA HIS A 343 12.53 -19.32 12.94
C HIS A 343 12.31 -19.02 11.45
N GLY A 344 11.54 -17.99 11.15
CA GLY A 344 11.14 -17.62 9.80
C GLY A 344 10.63 -16.19 9.73
N LEU A 345 9.96 -15.87 8.62
CA LEU A 345 9.43 -14.54 8.34
C LEU A 345 8.24 -14.24 9.25
N ASN A 346 8.17 -13.04 9.81
CA ASN A 346 7.00 -12.51 10.47
C ASN A 346 6.47 -11.34 9.66
N ARG A 347 7.20 -10.22 9.60
CA ARG A 347 6.79 -9.03 8.85
C ARG A 347 7.98 -8.50 8.06
N PRO A 348 8.32 -9.14 6.93
CA PRO A 348 9.37 -8.62 6.07
C PRO A 348 8.95 -7.25 5.50
N THR A 349 9.87 -6.29 5.48
CA THR A 349 9.58 -4.90 5.08
C THR A 349 10.52 -4.30 4.05
N ASP A 350 11.78 -4.77 3.95
CA ASP A 350 12.68 -4.29 2.89
C ASP A 350 13.57 -5.42 2.37
N LEU A 351 13.89 -5.35 1.07
CA LEU A 351 14.73 -6.28 0.34
C LEU A 351 15.77 -5.51 -0.48
N ARG A 352 17.04 -5.82 -0.25
CA ARG A 352 18.16 -5.24 -1.02
C ARG A 352 19.22 -6.28 -1.35
N PHE A 353 19.72 -6.25 -2.58
CA PHE A 353 20.92 -7.01 -2.93
C PHE A 353 22.18 -6.28 -2.49
N GLY A 354 23.01 -6.98 -1.70
CA GLY A 354 24.29 -6.48 -1.22
C GLY A 354 25.40 -6.60 -2.27
N PRO A 355 26.53 -5.89 -2.07
CA PRO A 355 27.71 -6.04 -2.92
C PRO A 355 28.36 -7.43 -2.82
N ASP A 356 27.98 -8.22 -1.81
CA ASP A 356 28.35 -9.63 -1.65
C ASP A 356 27.52 -10.57 -2.55
N GLY A 357 26.58 -10.03 -3.31
CA GLY A 357 25.71 -10.80 -4.22
C GLY A 357 24.58 -11.55 -3.52
N CYS A 358 24.34 -11.30 -2.23
CA CYS A 358 23.24 -11.91 -1.48
C CYS A 358 22.04 -10.97 -1.38
N ALA A 359 20.84 -11.54 -1.27
CA ALA A 359 19.63 -10.80 -0.90
C ALA A 359 19.59 -10.62 0.63
N TRP A 360 19.37 -9.40 1.07
CA TRP A 360 19.15 -9.04 2.48
C TRP A 360 17.70 -8.66 2.67
N VAL A 361 17.02 -9.34 3.59
CA VAL A 361 15.61 -9.09 3.92
C VAL A 361 15.54 -8.62 5.36
N VAL A 362 14.98 -7.43 5.57
CA VAL A 362 14.69 -6.91 6.90
C VAL A 362 13.28 -7.35 7.28
N ASP A 363 13.15 -7.91 8.47
CA ASP A 363 11.90 -8.30 9.07
C ASP A 363 11.79 -7.61 10.42
N TRP A 364 10.80 -6.73 10.57
CA TRP A 364 10.66 -5.97 11.80
C TRP A 364 10.04 -6.80 12.92
N GLY A 365 9.63 -8.03 12.67
CA GLY A 365 9.20 -8.99 13.70
C GLY A 365 7.70 -9.19 13.76
N ALA A 366 7.28 -9.94 14.77
CA ALA A 366 5.91 -10.35 14.94
C ALA A 366 5.03 -9.26 15.53
N VAL A 367 3.77 -9.25 15.11
CA VAL A 367 2.72 -8.39 15.67
C VAL A 367 1.52 -9.21 16.10
N ARG A 368 0.70 -8.58 16.94
CA ARG A 368 -0.68 -9.01 17.14
C ARG A 368 -1.62 -8.08 16.41
N ASP A 369 -2.66 -8.62 15.80
CA ASP A 369 -3.66 -7.89 15.01
C ASP A 369 -5.08 -8.04 15.62
N PRO A 370 -6.13 -7.42 15.07
CA PRO A 370 -7.49 -7.57 15.58
C PRO A 370 -8.04 -9.01 15.58
N GLY A 371 -7.42 -9.93 14.84
CA GLY A 371 -7.71 -11.37 14.86
C GLY A 371 -8.75 -11.84 13.86
N GLN A 372 -9.09 -11.02 12.85
CA GLN A 372 -10.03 -11.43 11.81
C GLN A 372 -9.41 -12.41 10.80
N SER A 373 -8.13 -12.25 10.48
CA SER A 373 -7.40 -13.14 9.57
C SER A 373 -7.08 -14.48 10.24
N GLY A 374 -6.67 -14.43 11.51
CA GLY A 374 -6.34 -15.62 12.30
C GLY A 374 -6.56 -15.44 13.82
N PRO A 375 -7.13 -16.43 14.53
CA PRO A 375 -7.31 -16.33 15.97
C PRO A 375 -6.00 -16.41 16.77
N ASP A 376 -4.90 -16.83 16.14
CA ASP A 376 -3.60 -17.04 16.79
C ASP A 376 -2.74 -15.78 16.84
N THR A 377 -2.95 -14.85 15.89
CA THR A 377 -2.31 -13.54 15.85
C THR A 377 -3.03 -12.50 16.70
N LYS A 378 -4.28 -12.75 17.10
CA LYS A 378 -5.11 -11.75 17.76
C LYS A 378 -4.47 -11.08 18.99
N VAL A 379 -4.81 -9.81 19.19
CA VAL A 379 -4.63 -9.06 20.44
C VAL A 379 -5.25 -9.83 21.60
N LYS A 380 -4.46 -10.06 22.66
CA LYS A 380 -4.92 -10.82 23.84
C LYS A 380 -5.32 -9.94 25.01
N ASN A 381 -4.74 -8.75 25.11
CA ASN A 381 -4.96 -7.79 26.19
C ASN A 381 -4.47 -6.40 25.75
N ALA A 382 -4.75 -5.37 26.55
CA ALA A 382 -4.42 -3.98 26.20
C ALA A 382 -2.91 -3.70 26.10
N ALA A 383 -2.05 -4.45 26.80
CA ALA A 383 -0.59 -4.31 26.67
C ALA A 383 -0.06 -4.92 25.36
N ASP A 384 -0.88 -5.75 24.74
CA ASP A 384 -0.67 -6.53 23.52
C ASP A 384 -1.52 -5.96 22.37
N GLY A 385 -1.76 -4.63 22.33
CA GLY A 385 -2.65 -3.95 21.36
C GLY A 385 -2.40 -4.30 19.88
N PRO A 386 -3.08 -3.67 18.92
CA PRO A 386 -3.06 -4.16 17.52
C PRO A 386 -1.79 -3.86 16.71
N LEU A 387 -0.80 -3.14 17.25
CA LEU A 387 0.47 -2.80 16.57
C LEU A 387 1.77 -2.83 17.43
N PRO A 388 1.87 -3.46 18.61
CA PRO A 388 3.13 -3.64 19.30
C PRO A 388 3.92 -4.76 18.60
N GLN A 389 5.11 -4.39 18.14
CA GLN A 389 6.17 -5.33 17.85
C GLN A 389 6.40 -6.24 19.06
N ILE A 390 6.40 -7.56 18.89
CA ILE A 390 6.83 -8.48 19.93
C ILE A 390 8.35 -8.36 20.07
N PRO A 391 8.88 -7.91 21.23
CA PRO A 391 10.32 -7.67 21.36
C PRO A 391 11.17 -8.92 21.08
N GLY A 392 12.28 -8.73 20.37
CA GLY A 392 13.24 -9.81 20.07
C GLY A 392 12.84 -10.73 18.92
N THR A 393 11.78 -10.41 18.17
CA THR A 393 11.35 -11.20 17.00
C THR A 393 11.85 -10.64 15.65
N GLY A 394 12.29 -9.37 15.62
CA GLY A 394 12.87 -8.76 14.42
C GLY A 394 14.16 -9.45 13.99
N THR A 395 14.31 -9.66 12.69
CA THR A 395 15.39 -10.45 12.09
C THR A 395 15.88 -9.79 10.80
N VAL A 396 17.17 -9.93 10.51
CA VAL A 396 17.71 -9.64 9.17
C VAL A 396 18.16 -10.96 8.56
N PHE A 397 17.51 -11.37 7.49
CA PHE A 397 17.86 -12.58 6.74
C PHE A 397 18.88 -12.24 5.66
N ARG A 398 19.91 -13.09 5.54
CA ARG A 398 20.86 -13.06 4.43
C ARG A 398 20.66 -14.32 3.62
N ILE A 399 20.11 -14.16 2.42
CA ILE A 399 19.84 -15.25 1.48
C ILE A 399 20.93 -15.18 0.40
N CYS A 400 21.79 -16.18 0.36
CA CYS A 400 22.87 -16.28 -0.62
C CYS A 400 22.67 -17.51 -1.49
N ARG A 401 23.21 -17.47 -2.71
CA ARG A 401 23.41 -18.69 -3.48
C ARG A 401 24.33 -19.62 -2.69
N SER A 402 23.92 -20.87 -2.50
CA SER A 402 24.83 -21.91 -2.02
C SER A 402 25.79 -22.26 -3.16
N ASP A 403 27.09 -22.26 -2.86
CA ASP A 403 28.07 -22.84 -3.78
C ASP A 403 27.89 -24.37 -3.71
N GLU A 404 27.10 -24.92 -4.63
CA GLU A 404 27.22 -26.35 -5.00
C GLU A 404 28.31 -26.54 -6.05
#